data_AF-A0A968TH75-F1
#
_entry.id   AF-A0A968TH75-F1
#
_cell.length_a   1.000
_cell.length_b   1.000
_cell.length_c   1.000
_cell.angle_alpha   90.00
_cell.angle_beta   90.00
_cell.angle_gamma   90.00
#
_symmetry.space_group_name_H-M   'P 1'
#
loop_
_entity.id
_entity.type
_entity.pdbx_description
1 polymer ?
#
loop_
_entity_poly.entity_id
_entity_poly.type
_entity_poly.pdbx_seq_one_letter_code
_entity_poly.pdbx_strand_id
1 'polypeptide(L)'
;MKYTHLLIVSTAFFLVTAPNPVLADEVWNSNYGKVVYQSDRGKTAIWTYPAGSIFIEGLAGVGSNRGAYHGYWVGKSNVKCDTGREDGSGKLSNTWGRFSIRFTVPNFPMPWEAKWSYCEAEPTFSWNGTPITASGR
;
A
#
# COMPACT_ATOMS: atom_id res chain seq x y z
N MET A 1 -39.86 43.42 -39.25
CA MET A 1 -38.54 42.96 -38.79
C MET A 1 -38.69 42.48 -37.36
N LYS A 2 -38.53 41.19 -37.08
CA LYS A 2 -38.71 40.57 -35.75
C LYS A 2 -37.31 40.29 -35.17
N TYR A 3 -37.01 40.84 -34.01
CA TYR A 3 -35.79 40.55 -33.25
C TYR A 3 -36.07 39.35 -32.35
N THR A 4 -35.41 38.22 -32.62
CA THR A 4 -35.46 37.05 -31.75
C THR A 4 -34.22 37.08 -30.85
N HIS A 5 -34.43 37.34 -29.56
CA HIS A 5 -33.39 37.27 -28.54
C HIS A 5 -33.03 35.81 -28.27
N LEU A 6 -31.79 35.41 -28.59
CA LEU A 6 -31.23 34.13 -28.20
C LEU A 6 -30.65 34.26 -26.78
N LEU A 7 -31.35 33.72 -25.79
CA LEU A 7 -30.83 33.57 -24.43
C LEU A 7 -29.95 32.31 -24.39
N ILE A 8 -28.63 32.51 -24.31
CA ILE A 8 -27.67 31.42 -24.08
C ILE A 8 -27.64 31.16 -22.57
N VAL A 9 -28.36 30.13 -22.12
CA VAL A 9 -28.27 29.63 -20.75
C VAL A 9 -27.06 28.71 -20.67
N SER A 10 -25.92 29.27 -20.25
CA SER A 10 -24.67 28.52 -20.06
C SER A 10 -24.77 27.72 -18.75
N THR A 11 -25.02 26.41 -18.85
CA THR A 11 -25.08 25.51 -17.69
C THR A 11 -23.66 25.19 -17.24
N ALA A 12 -23.20 25.81 -16.17
CA ALA A 12 -21.91 25.51 -15.55
C ALA A 12 -21.97 24.10 -14.92
N PHE A 13 -21.34 23.12 -15.58
CA PHE A 13 -21.18 21.77 -15.05
C PHE A 13 -20.02 21.77 -14.03
N PHE A 14 -20.36 21.92 -12.75
CA PHE A 14 -19.39 21.74 -11.67
C PHE A 14 -19.05 20.24 -11.55
N LEU A 15 -17.85 19.84 -11.99
CA LEU A 15 -17.30 18.54 -11.63
C LEU A 15 -17.06 18.51 -10.12
N VAL A 16 -17.93 17.80 -9.39
CA VAL A 16 -17.69 17.43 -8.00
C VAL A 16 -16.56 16.40 -7.99
N THR A 17 -15.34 16.84 -7.68
CA THR A 17 -14.24 15.93 -7.35
C THR A 17 -14.54 15.34 -5.97
N ALA A 18 -15.01 14.10 -5.93
CA ALA A 18 -15.13 13.38 -4.66
C ALA A 18 -13.72 13.31 -4.00
N PRO A 19 -13.59 13.63 -2.71
CA PRO A 19 -12.33 13.44 -2.01
C PRO A 19 -12.01 11.94 -1.98
N ASN A 20 -10.99 11.53 -2.75
CA ASN A 20 -10.41 10.21 -2.57
C ASN A 20 -9.73 10.20 -1.20
N PRO A 21 -10.08 9.27 -0.28
CA PRO A 21 -9.33 9.13 0.95
C PRO A 21 -7.88 8.87 0.55
N VAL A 22 -6.99 9.76 0.97
CA VAL A 22 -5.57 9.65 0.70
C VAL A 22 -5.07 8.41 1.44
N LEU A 23 -4.86 7.30 0.73
CA LEU A 23 -4.36 6.04 1.29
C LEU A 23 -2.90 6.15 1.82
N ALA A 24 -2.25 7.29 1.63
CA ALA A 24 -0.92 7.58 2.17
C ALA A 24 -0.89 7.82 3.68
N ASP A 25 -2.05 7.85 4.35
CA ASP A 25 -2.14 8.10 5.80
C ASP A 25 -2.14 6.82 6.65
N GLU A 26 -2.00 5.64 6.04
CA GLU A 26 -1.90 4.40 6.81
C GLU A 26 -0.47 4.16 7.29
N VAL A 27 -0.29 4.25 8.61
CA VAL A 27 0.99 4.06 9.29
C VAL A 27 0.81 3.06 10.43
N TRP A 28 1.77 2.14 10.56
CA TRP A 28 1.77 1.12 11.62
C TRP A 28 3.08 1.13 12.41
N ASN A 29 2.98 0.90 13.72
CA ASN A 29 4.10 0.44 14.53
C ASN A 29 4.25 -1.08 14.34
N SER A 30 5.46 -1.55 14.03
CA SER A 30 5.75 -2.98 13.87
C SER A 30 7.04 -3.41 14.57
N ASN A 31 7.25 -4.72 14.70
CA ASN A 31 8.48 -5.30 15.25
C ASN A 31 9.73 -5.11 14.37
N TYR A 32 9.59 -4.54 13.16
CA TYR A 32 10.71 -4.12 12.29
C TYR A 32 10.72 -2.61 12.03
N GLY A 33 10.05 -1.84 12.89
CA GLY A 33 9.97 -0.38 12.82
C GLY A 33 8.67 0.12 12.20
N LYS A 34 8.63 1.42 11.89
CA LYS A 34 7.43 2.05 11.32
C LYS A 34 7.20 1.57 9.90
N VAL A 35 6.00 1.07 9.61
CA VAL A 35 5.56 0.70 8.26
C VAL A 35 4.60 1.77 7.75
N VAL A 36 4.77 2.22 6.52
CA VAL A 36 3.95 3.28 5.88
C VAL A 36 3.43 2.77 4.55
N TYR A 37 2.12 2.90 4.30
CA TYR A 37 1.56 2.74 2.97
C TYR A 37 1.99 3.92 2.11
N GLN A 38 2.88 3.70 1.15
CA GLN A 38 3.50 4.80 0.39
C GLN A 38 2.71 5.15 -0.86
N SER A 39 2.40 4.14 -1.68
CA SER A 39 1.78 4.34 -3.00
C SER A 39 1.26 3.04 -3.58
N ASP A 40 0.58 3.14 -4.72
CA ASP A 40 0.14 2.01 -5.54
C ASP A 40 0.87 1.99 -6.88
N ARG A 41 1.22 0.79 -7.35
CA ARG A 41 1.70 0.52 -8.71
C ARG A 41 0.86 -0.57 -9.35
N GLY A 42 -0.10 -0.17 -10.18
CA GLY A 42 -1.09 -1.10 -10.74
C GLY A 42 -1.94 -1.71 -9.63
N LYS A 43 -1.91 -3.05 -9.50
CA LYS A 43 -2.61 -3.77 -8.43
C LYS A 43 -1.77 -3.99 -7.16
N THR A 44 -0.54 -3.50 -7.14
CA THR A 44 0.41 -3.75 -6.05
C THR A 44 0.49 -2.54 -5.14
N ALA A 45 0.19 -2.74 -3.85
CA ALA A 45 0.45 -1.73 -2.82
C ALA A 45 1.93 -1.74 -2.45
N ILE A 46 2.54 -0.56 -2.34
CA ILE A 46 3.94 -0.37 -1.96
C ILE A 46 3.97 0.22 -0.56
N TRP A 47 4.51 -0.55 0.39
CA TRP A 47 4.76 -0.11 1.75
C TRP A 47 6.25 0.11 1.96
N THR A 48 6.61 1.00 2.88
CA THR A 48 8.00 1.23 3.29
C THR A 48 8.20 0.96 4.76
N TYR A 49 9.41 0.53 5.10
CA TYR A 49 9.90 0.33 6.47
C TYR A 49 11.38 0.71 6.54
N PRO A 50 12.01 0.81 7.73
CA PRO A 50 13.35 1.37 7.86
C PRO A 50 14.45 0.70 7.01
N ALA A 51 14.31 -0.60 6.70
CA ALA A 51 15.29 -1.33 5.92
C ALA A 51 14.92 -1.52 4.44
N GLY A 52 13.73 -1.09 3.98
CA GLY A 52 13.32 -1.29 2.59
C GLY A 52 11.84 -1.05 2.29
N SER A 53 11.33 -1.80 1.32
CA SER A 53 9.96 -1.73 0.83
C SER A 53 9.31 -3.11 0.79
N ILE A 54 7.98 -3.14 0.89
CA ILE A 54 7.15 -4.34 0.79
C ILE A 54 6.15 -4.11 -0.35
N PHE A 55 6.04 -5.09 -1.24
CA PHE A 55 5.18 -5.04 -2.42
C PHE A 55 4.10 -6.10 -2.25
N ILE A 56 2.85 -5.67 -2.07
CA ILE A 56 1.72 -6.56 -1.74
C ILE A 56 0.75 -6.58 -2.91
N GLU A 57 0.66 -7.72 -3.59
CA GLU A 57 -0.18 -7.88 -4.76
C GLU A 57 -1.66 -7.95 -4.39
N GLY A 58 -2.50 -7.24 -5.14
CA GLY A 58 -3.95 -7.22 -4.97
C GLY A 58 -4.47 -6.30 -3.87
N LEU A 59 -3.58 -5.64 -3.12
CA LEU A 59 -3.95 -4.75 -2.02
C LEU A 59 -4.18 -3.29 -2.45
N ALA A 60 -3.64 -2.89 -3.62
CA ALA A 60 -3.77 -1.51 -4.11
C ALA A 60 -5.24 -1.07 -4.20
N GLY A 61 -5.55 0.12 -3.70
CA GLY A 61 -6.90 0.69 -3.72
C GLY A 61 -7.96 -0.03 -2.86
N VAL A 62 -7.62 -1.11 -2.15
CA VAL A 62 -8.59 -1.83 -1.30
C VAL A 62 -8.67 -1.15 0.07
N GLY A 63 -9.73 -0.38 0.33
CA GLY A 63 -9.92 0.32 1.62
C GLY A 63 -10.70 -0.45 2.69
N SER A 64 -11.46 -1.49 2.30
CA SER A 64 -12.35 -2.25 3.17
C SER A 64 -12.33 -3.73 2.82
N ASN A 65 -12.80 -4.59 3.74
CA ASN A 65 -12.88 -6.04 3.54
C ASN A 65 -11.53 -6.67 3.12
N ARG A 66 -10.43 -6.18 3.71
CA ARG A 66 -9.10 -6.70 3.43
C ARG A 66 -8.95 -8.10 4.01
N GLY A 67 -8.55 -9.04 3.16
CA GLY A 67 -8.35 -10.44 3.52
C GLY A 67 -6.88 -10.78 3.77
N ALA A 68 -6.44 -11.86 3.13
CA ALA A 68 -5.05 -12.26 3.08
C ALA A 68 -4.44 -11.92 1.72
N TYR A 69 -3.17 -11.53 1.72
CA TYR A 69 -2.42 -11.15 0.54
C TYR A 69 -1.00 -11.72 0.59
N HIS A 70 -0.38 -11.78 -0.58
CA HIS A 70 1.00 -12.21 -0.75
C HIS A 70 1.80 -11.14 -1.46
N GLY A 71 3.11 -11.23 -1.30
CA GLY A 71 4.02 -10.23 -1.81
C GLY A 71 5.47 -10.59 -1.54
N TYR A 72 6.32 -9.58 -1.64
CA TYR A 72 7.73 -9.69 -1.34
C TYR A 72 8.25 -8.41 -0.70
N TRP A 73 9.30 -8.53 0.11
CA TRP A 73 10.06 -7.39 0.59
C TRP A 73 11.36 -7.27 -0.19
N VAL A 74 11.84 -6.05 -0.40
CA VAL A 74 13.17 -5.75 -0.93
C VAL A 74 13.81 -4.75 0.00
N GLY A 75 15.03 -5.01 0.43
CA GLY A 75 15.67 -4.16 1.41
C GLY A 75 17.10 -4.56 1.74
N LYS A 76 17.68 -3.85 2.70
CA LYS A 76 19.01 -4.14 3.22
C LYS A 76 18.98 -5.49 3.96
N SER A 77 19.81 -6.43 3.51
CA SER A 77 20.01 -7.72 4.16
C SER A 77 21.42 -8.24 3.89
N ASN A 78 21.92 -9.08 4.78
CA ASN A 78 23.14 -9.86 4.58
C ASN A 78 22.90 -11.15 3.77
N VAL A 79 21.64 -11.54 3.54
CA VAL A 79 21.29 -12.70 2.73
C VAL A 79 21.02 -12.26 1.30
N LYS A 80 21.71 -12.89 0.34
CA LYS A 80 21.51 -12.68 -1.10
C LYS A 80 20.84 -13.89 -1.72
N CYS A 81 19.89 -13.62 -2.61
CA CYS A 81 19.16 -14.59 -3.40
C CYS A 81 19.77 -14.75 -4.79
N ASP A 82 19.55 -15.91 -5.39
CA ASP A 82 19.99 -16.20 -6.77
C ASP A 82 19.21 -15.40 -7.81
N THR A 83 17.97 -14.99 -7.47
CA THR A 83 17.09 -14.19 -8.31
C THR A 83 17.00 -12.75 -7.81
N GLY A 84 16.74 -11.82 -8.74
CA GLY A 84 16.49 -10.42 -8.44
C GLY A 84 14.99 -10.10 -8.40
N ARG A 85 14.59 -9.18 -7.52
CA ARG A 85 13.26 -8.55 -7.52
C ARG A 85 13.39 -7.04 -7.68
N GLU A 86 12.41 -6.45 -8.34
CA GLU A 86 12.35 -5.01 -8.56
C GLU A 86 12.04 -4.27 -7.26
N ASP A 87 12.85 -3.26 -6.95
CA ASP A 87 12.65 -2.34 -5.84
C ASP A 87 11.67 -1.20 -6.19
N GLY A 88 11.53 -0.23 -5.27
CA GLY A 88 10.62 0.91 -5.47
C GLY A 88 11.06 1.87 -6.57
N SER A 89 12.32 1.79 -7.01
CA SER A 89 12.89 2.62 -8.08
C SER A 89 12.83 1.96 -9.46
N GLY A 90 12.41 0.69 -9.55
CA GLY A 90 12.44 -0.08 -10.79
C GLY A 90 13.72 -0.88 -11.00
N LYS A 91 14.65 -0.89 -10.03
CA LYS A 91 15.93 -1.60 -10.15
C LYS A 91 15.83 -3.00 -9.53
N LEU A 92 16.51 -3.97 -10.12
CA LEU A 92 16.63 -5.30 -9.53
C LEU A 92 17.57 -5.29 -8.31
N SER A 93 17.13 -5.97 -7.25
CA SER A 93 17.92 -6.28 -6.06
C SER A 93 17.87 -7.78 -5.76
N ASN A 94 19.02 -8.33 -5.37
CA ASN A 94 19.15 -9.72 -4.94
C ASN A 94 18.93 -9.89 -3.42
N THR A 95 18.59 -8.84 -2.69
CA THR A 95 18.29 -8.92 -1.24
C THR A 95 16.80 -8.72 -1.02
N TRP A 96 16.08 -9.83 -1.01
CA TRP A 96 14.62 -9.87 -0.97
C TRP A 96 14.12 -11.15 -0.32
N GLY A 97 12.80 -11.24 -0.10
CA GLY A 97 12.15 -12.51 0.21
C GLY A 97 10.62 -12.44 0.23
N ARG A 98 9.96 -13.58 0.44
CA ARG A 98 8.48 -13.67 0.39
C ARG A 98 7.85 -13.01 1.62
N PHE A 99 6.66 -12.45 1.42
CA PHE A 99 5.85 -11.80 2.44
C PHE A 99 4.40 -12.25 2.31
N SER A 100 3.77 -12.65 3.42
CA SER A 100 2.38 -13.09 3.47
C SER A 100 1.70 -12.36 4.62
N ILE A 101 0.58 -11.69 4.35
CA ILE A 101 -0.08 -10.79 5.30
C ILE A 101 -1.57 -11.10 5.39
N ARG A 102 -2.15 -10.91 6.58
CA ARG A 102 -3.59 -10.88 6.81
C ARG A 102 -3.97 -9.71 7.72
N PHE A 103 -5.11 -9.11 7.47
CA PHE A 103 -5.69 -8.10 8.35
C PHE A 103 -6.57 -8.76 9.41
N THR A 104 -6.51 -8.29 10.66
CA THR A 104 -7.09 -9.02 11.80
C THR A 104 -8.42 -8.47 12.30
N VAL A 105 -8.74 -7.19 12.07
CA VAL A 105 -10.04 -6.59 12.39
C VAL A 105 -10.47 -5.62 11.29
N PRO A 106 -11.79 -5.38 11.08
CA PRO A 106 -12.30 -4.58 9.96
C PRO A 106 -12.23 -3.05 10.17
N ASN A 107 -11.58 -2.56 11.23
CA ASN A 107 -11.51 -1.12 11.53
C ASN A 107 -10.32 -0.48 10.82
N PHE A 108 -10.57 0.49 9.95
CA PHE A 108 -9.52 1.19 9.19
C PHE A 108 -8.87 2.31 10.02
N PRO A 109 -7.53 2.51 9.95
CA PRO A 109 -6.53 1.60 9.38
C PRO A 109 -6.47 0.28 10.15
N MET A 110 -6.39 -0.84 9.41
CA MET A 110 -6.52 -2.18 9.99
C MET A 110 -5.17 -2.70 10.51
N PRO A 111 -5.09 -3.27 11.74
CA PRO A 111 -3.93 -4.03 12.17
C PRO A 111 -3.77 -5.29 11.33
N TRP A 112 -2.54 -5.79 11.29
CA TRP A 112 -2.18 -6.94 10.47
C TRP A 112 -1.15 -7.83 11.14
N GLU A 113 -1.18 -9.08 10.72
CA GLU A 113 -0.19 -10.10 11.02
C GLU A 113 0.40 -10.59 9.71
N ALA A 114 1.70 -10.76 9.69
CA ALA A 114 2.41 -11.24 8.52
C ALA A 114 3.47 -12.27 8.90
N LYS A 115 3.86 -13.05 7.89
CA LYS A 115 5.05 -13.88 7.91
C LYS A 115 5.93 -13.50 6.74
N TRP A 116 7.23 -13.59 6.93
CA TRP A 116 8.22 -13.36 5.88
C TRP A 116 9.33 -14.40 5.90
N SER A 117 10.10 -14.44 4.80
CA SER A 117 11.26 -15.31 4.63
C SER A 117 12.34 -14.62 3.80
N TYR A 118 13.50 -15.25 3.67
CA TYR A 118 14.50 -14.89 2.68
C TYR A 118 14.27 -15.64 1.38
N CYS A 119 14.45 -14.95 0.25
CA CYS A 119 14.35 -15.54 -1.08
C CYS A 119 13.04 -16.31 -1.27
N GLU A 120 13.11 -17.52 -1.82
CA GLU A 120 11.95 -18.37 -2.11
C GLU A 120 11.48 -19.23 -0.92
N ALA A 121 12.16 -19.17 0.23
CA ALA A 121 11.82 -20.00 1.38
C ALA A 121 10.41 -19.72 1.89
N GLU A 122 9.81 -20.68 2.60
CA GLU A 122 8.46 -20.51 3.13
C GLU A 122 8.44 -19.44 4.25
N PRO A 123 7.52 -18.47 4.22
CA PRO A 123 7.37 -17.46 5.26
C PRO A 123 7.14 -18.06 6.65
N THR A 124 8.11 -17.87 7.54
CA THR A 124 8.06 -18.41 8.92
C THR A 124 8.37 -17.36 9.98
N PHE A 125 9.06 -16.27 9.64
CA PHE A 125 9.37 -15.19 10.58
C PHE A 125 8.18 -14.26 10.74
N SER A 126 7.72 -14.06 11.98
CA SER A 126 6.56 -13.21 12.28
C SER A 126 6.88 -11.73 12.15
N TRP A 127 5.96 -10.98 11.53
CA TRP A 127 5.99 -9.53 11.46
C TRP A 127 4.57 -9.01 11.64
N ASN A 128 4.33 -8.23 12.69
CA ASN A 128 2.99 -7.74 13.01
C ASN A 128 2.99 -6.22 13.08
N GLY A 129 1.89 -5.59 12.65
CA GLY A 129 1.73 -4.14 12.64
C GLY A 129 0.44 -3.69 13.30
N THR A 130 0.57 -2.74 14.21
CA THR A 130 -0.55 -2.07 14.88
C THR A 130 -0.64 -0.63 14.36
N PRO A 131 -1.82 -0.17 13.91
CA PRO A 131 -1.96 1.17 13.36
C PRO A 131 -1.57 2.24 14.37
N ILE A 132 -0.90 3.27 13.89
CA ILE A 132 -0.71 4.51 14.62
C ILE A 132 -1.97 5.32 14.33
N THR A 133 -3.00 5.20 15.16
CA THR A 133 -4.12 6.14 15.08
C THR A 133 -3.56 7.56 15.19
N ALA A 134 -3.91 8.42 14.23
CA ALA A 134 -3.99 9.84 14.52
C ALA A 134 -4.96 9.97 15.69
N SER A 135 -4.42 10.10 16.90
CA SER A 135 -5.19 10.53 18.07
C SER A 135 -5.94 11.77 17.63
N GLY A 136 -7.28 11.69 17.63
CA GLY A 136 -8.12 12.78 17.15
C GLY A 136 -7.69 14.11 17.76
N ARG A 137 -7.37 15.06 16.89
CA ARG A 137 -7.51 16.49 17.11
C ARG A 137 -7.91 17.14 15.80
#